data_AF-A0A5C1AJI1-F1
#
_entry.id   AF-A0A5C1AJI1-F1
#
_cell.length_a   1.000
_cell.length_b   1.000
_cell.length_c   1.000
_cell.angle_alpha   90.00
_cell.angle_beta   90.00
_cell.angle_gamma   90.00
#
_symmetry.space_group_name_H-M   'P 1'
#
loop_
_entity.id
_entity.type
_entity.pdbx_description
1 polymer ?
#
loop_
_entity_poly.entity_id
_entity_poly.type
_entity_poly.pdbx_seq_one_letter_code
_entity_poly.pdbx_strand_id
1 'polypeptide(L)'
;MPFPEKSAVDALKAQWTDKLVRVKPDARPDLKRFEGRVGRVVTVNYGGRAVVDFADGGWYDVADFATVLEEVTDPAERKKYDSTANSAQKVPTRQG
;
A
#
# COMPACT_ATOMS: atom_id res chain seq x y z
N MET A 1 -11.94 2.75 -19.06
CA MET A 1 -10.50 3.09 -18.96
C MET A 1 -9.73 1.99 -19.68
N PRO A 2 -8.89 2.31 -20.68
CA PRO A 2 -8.03 1.32 -21.31
C PRO A 2 -7.08 0.73 -20.25
N PHE A 3 -6.81 -0.57 -20.35
CA PHE A 3 -5.81 -1.22 -19.49
C PHE A 3 -4.44 -0.58 -19.76
N PRO A 4 -3.68 -0.23 -18.71
CA PRO A 4 -2.34 0.30 -18.88
C PRO A 4 -1.45 -0.74 -19.58
N GLU A 5 -0.48 -0.25 -20.36
CA GLU A 5 0.50 -1.12 -21.01
C GLU A 5 1.25 -1.94 -19.95
N LYS A 6 1.45 -3.23 -20.22
CA LYS A 6 2.09 -4.16 -19.28
C LYS A 6 3.45 -3.63 -18.78
N SER A 7 4.24 -3.02 -19.67
CA SER A 7 5.56 -2.46 -19.34
C SER A 7 5.47 -1.32 -18.32
N ALA A 8 4.43 -0.48 -18.43
CA ALA A 8 4.19 0.61 -17.49
C ALA A 8 3.78 0.09 -16.11
N VAL A 9 2.91 -0.94 -16.06
CA VAL A 9 2.53 -1.58 -14.80
C VAL A 9 3.72 -2.25 -14.13
N ASP A 10 4.59 -2.91 -14.90
CA ASP A 10 5.76 -3.60 -14.36
C ASP A 10 6.75 -2.60 -13.73
N ALA A 11 6.97 -1.47 -14.39
CA ALA A 11 7.76 -0.36 -13.84
C ALA A 11 7.14 0.20 -12.55
N LEU A 12 5.82 0.41 -12.53
CA LEU A 12 5.12 0.85 -11.32
C LEU A 12 5.22 -0.19 -10.20
N LYS A 13 5.07 -1.46 -10.52
CA LYS A 13 5.19 -2.55 -9.56
C LYS A 13 6.60 -2.55 -8.97
N ALA A 14 7.65 -2.49 -9.78
CA ALA A 14 9.02 -2.43 -9.30
C ALA A 14 9.31 -1.18 -8.46
N GLN A 15 8.73 -0.03 -8.81
CA GLN A 15 8.94 1.23 -8.09
C GLN A 15 8.17 1.32 -6.78
N TRP A 16 6.98 0.73 -6.70
CA TRP A 16 6.07 0.95 -5.57
C TRP A 16 5.95 -0.24 -4.62
N THR A 17 6.24 -1.46 -5.09
CA THR A 17 6.18 -2.64 -4.21
C THR A 17 7.09 -2.45 -2.99
N ASP A 18 6.60 -2.84 -1.82
CA ASP A 18 7.27 -2.71 -0.51
C ASP A 18 7.51 -1.28 -0.02
N LYS A 19 7.03 -0.27 -0.73
CA LYS A 19 7.09 1.11 -0.25
C LYS A 19 6.03 1.39 0.79
N LEU A 20 6.43 2.15 1.80
CA LEU A 20 5.54 2.70 2.79
C LEU A 20 4.92 3.99 2.24
N VAL A 21 3.61 4.10 2.37
CA VAL A 21 2.80 5.17 1.79
C VAL A 21 1.80 5.68 2.81
N ARG A 22 1.44 6.95 2.70
CA ARG A 22 0.35 7.55 3.48
C ARG A 22 -0.71 8.11 2.53
N VAL A 23 -1.95 8.14 2.99
CA VAL A 23 -3.04 8.78 2.26
C VAL A 23 -2.92 10.30 2.43
N LYS A 24 -3.03 11.05 1.32
CA LYS A 24 -3.05 12.51 1.36
C LYS A 24 -4.38 13.03 1.95
N PRO A 25 -4.38 14.17 2.64
CA PRO A 25 -5.59 14.75 3.23
C PRO A 25 -6.67 15.11 2.20
N ASP A 26 -6.28 15.37 0.95
CA ASP A 26 -7.17 15.67 -0.18
C ASP A 26 -7.62 14.41 -0.96
N ALA A 27 -7.37 13.22 -0.41
CA ALA A 27 -7.73 11.97 -1.07
C ALA A 27 -9.25 11.73 -1.08
N ARG A 28 -9.67 10.73 -1.88
CA ARG A 28 -11.07 10.31 -2.01
C ARG A 28 -11.71 10.01 -0.64
N PRO A 29 -13.01 10.28 -0.46
CA PRO A 29 -13.70 10.06 0.81
C PRO A 29 -13.56 8.62 1.36
N ASP A 30 -13.48 7.61 0.49
CA ASP A 30 -13.24 6.20 0.85
C ASP A 30 -11.89 5.95 1.54
N LEU A 31 -10.89 6.79 1.25
CA LEU A 31 -9.54 6.70 1.82
C LEU A 31 -9.36 7.60 3.04
N LYS A 32 -10.31 8.52 3.31
CA LYS A 32 -10.25 9.45 4.43
C LYS A 32 -10.18 8.75 5.79
N ARG A 33 -10.73 7.54 5.89
CA ARG A 33 -10.59 6.67 7.08
C ARG A 33 -9.16 6.21 7.36
N PHE A 34 -8.28 6.27 6.36
CA PHE A 34 -6.85 5.97 6.48
C PHE A 34 -5.99 7.24 6.54
N GLU A 35 -6.61 8.42 6.60
CA GLU A 35 -5.89 9.68 6.80
C GLU A 35 -5.09 9.62 8.11
N GLY A 36 -3.79 9.94 8.06
CA GLY A 36 -2.87 9.82 9.19
C GLY A 36 -2.36 8.40 9.47
N ARG A 37 -2.82 7.37 8.75
CA ARG A 37 -2.25 6.02 8.79
C ARG A 37 -1.16 5.86 7.72
N VAL A 38 -0.14 5.10 8.07
CA VAL A 38 0.90 4.63 7.13
C VAL A 38 0.53 3.21 6.74
N GLY A 39 0.50 2.93 5.44
CA GLY A 39 0.34 1.60 4.86
C GLY A 39 1.55 1.19 4.05
N ARG A 40 1.61 -0.09 3.67
CA ARG A 40 2.61 -0.65 2.76
C ARG A 40 1.94 -1.04 1.46
N VAL A 41 2.56 -0.68 0.34
CA VAL A 41 2.17 -1.19 -0.96
C VAL A 41 2.63 -2.65 -1.06
N VAL A 42 1.67 -3.56 -1.17
CA VAL A 42 1.91 -4.99 -1.32
C VAL A 42 2.31 -5.30 -2.77
N THR A 43 1.61 -4.72 -3.74
CA THR A 43 1.87 -4.90 -5.17
C THR A 43 1.08 -3.87 -5.98
N VAL A 44 1.42 -3.69 -7.26
CA VAL A 44 0.55 -3.05 -8.24
C VAL A 44 -0.07 -4.14 -9.12
N ASN A 45 -1.38 -4.13 -9.29
CA ASN A 45 -2.09 -5.11 -10.12
C ASN A 45 -2.06 -4.73 -11.61
N TYR A 46 -2.36 -5.66 -12.51
CA TYR A 46 -2.41 -5.40 -13.97
C TYR A 46 -3.50 -4.42 -14.41
N GLY A 47 -4.42 -4.06 -13.52
CA GLY A 47 -5.34 -2.95 -13.72
C GLY A 47 -4.73 -1.58 -13.43
N GLY A 48 -3.45 -1.50 -13.05
CA GLY A 48 -2.77 -0.25 -12.68
C GLY A 48 -3.17 0.29 -11.32
N ARG A 49 -3.70 -0.55 -10.42
CA ARG A 49 -4.07 -0.15 -9.04
C ARG A 49 -3.04 -0.67 -8.05
N ALA A 50 -2.68 0.16 -7.07
CA ALA A 50 -1.80 -0.26 -5.99
C ALA A 50 -2.62 -0.95 -4.91
N VAL A 51 -2.22 -2.17 -4.55
CA VAL A 51 -2.76 -2.90 -3.41
C VAL A 51 -2.01 -2.42 -2.19
N VAL A 52 -2.71 -1.73 -1.29
CA VAL A 52 -2.15 -1.17 -0.06
C VAL A 52 -2.71 -1.91 1.15
N ASP A 53 -1.81 -2.26 2.06
CA ASP A 53 -2.12 -2.79 3.37
C ASP A 53 -1.87 -1.71 4.42
N PHE A 54 -2.91 -1.32 5.14
CA PHE A 54 -2.83 -0.32 6.21
C PHE A 54 -2.65 -0.95 7.61
N ALA A 55 -2.21 -2.21 7.68
CA ALA A 55 -2.09 -2.98 8.92
C ALA A 55 -3.41 -3.09 9.70
N ASP A 56 -4.52 -3.05 8.97
CA ASP A 56 -5.90 -3.15 9.47
C ASP A 56 -6.48 -4.56 9.24
N GLY A 57 -5.66 -5.47 8.69
CA GLY A 57 -6.04 -6.83 8.36
C GLY A 57 -6.69 -7.02 6.98
N GLY A 58 -6.85 -5.95 6.20
CA GLY A 58 -7.40 -5.96 4.85
C GLY A 58 -6.48 -5.35 3.79
N TRP A 59 -6.70 -5.73 2.53
CA TRP A 59 -6.01 -5.16 1.36
C TRP A 59 -6.95 -4.29 0.55
N TYR A 60 -6.44 -3.14 0.11
CA TYR A 60 -7.24 -2.13 -0.57
C TYR A 60 -6.63 -1.78 -1.92
N ASP A 61 -7.40 -1.95 -3.00
CA ASP A 61 -7.02 -1.51 -4.34
C ASP A 61 -7.22 0.01 -4.50
N VAL A 62 -6.12 0.74 -4.55
CA VAL A 62 -6.10 2.18 -4.74
C VAL A 62 -5.85 2.50 -6.21
N ALA A 63 -6.87 3.06 -6.87
CA ALA A 63 -6.73 3.66 -8.20
C ALA A 63 -6.09 5.06 -8.09
N ASP A 64 -5.36 5.48 -9.13
CA ASP A 64 -4.66 6.77 -9.16
C ASP A 64 -3.73 6.98 -7.96
N PHE A 65 -3.15 5.90 -7.44
CA PHE A 65 -2.39 5.87 -6.19
C PHE A 65 -1.22 6.87 -6.16
N ALA A 66 -0.57 7.18 -7.28
CA ALA A 66 0.47 8.21 -7.33
C ALA A 66 -0.05 9.63 -7.00
N THR A 67 -1.35 9.89 -7.17
CA THR A 67 -1.96 11.19 -6.86
C THR A 67 -2.48 11.25 -5.44
N VAL A 68 -3.11 10.17 -4.96
CA VAL A 68 -3.78 10.10 -3.65
C VAL A 68 -2.89 9.57 -2.53
N LEU A 69 -1.82 8.85 -2.86
CA LEU A 69 -0.83 8.38 -1.91
C LEU A 69 0.44 9.22 -2.01
N GLU A 70 1.15 9.28 -0.90
CA GLU A 70 2.46 9.88 -0.79
C GLU A 70 3.43 8.86 -0.21
N GLU A 71 4.60 8.71 -0.83
CA GLU A 71 5.65 7.84 -0.33
C GLU A 71 6.21 8.40 0.99
N VAL A 72 6.27 7.54 1.99
CA VAL A 72 6.81 7.84 3.31
C VAL A 72 8.28 7.41 3.35
N THR A 73 9.16 8.38 3.12
CA THR A 73 10.62 8.20 3.26
C THR A 73 11.11 8.42 4.68
N ASP A 74 10.34 9.13 5.51
CA ASP A 74 10.71 9.49 6.87
C ASP A 74 10.78 8.29 7.82
N PRO A 75 11.93 8.02 8.45
CA PRO A 75 12.10 6.87 9.34
C PRO A 75 11.18 6.90 10.57
N ALA A 76 10.72 8.08 10.99
CA ALA A 76 9.77 8.23 12.09
C ALA A 76 8.38 7.70 11.72
N GLU A 77 7.89 8.05 10.54
CA GLU A 77 6.59 7.59 10.05
C GLU A 77 6.62 6.10 9.68
N ARG A 78 7.76 5.60 9.20
CA ARG A 78 7.95 4.16 8.93
C ARG A 78 7.76 3.28 10.16
N LYS A 79 8.02 3.80 11.37
CA LYS A 79 7.77 3.09 12.63
C LYS A 79 6.28 3.02 13.01
N LYS A 80 5.42 3.84 12.40
CA LYS A 80 3.97 3.80 12.62
C LYS A 80 3.31 2.62 11.92
N TYR A 81 3.95 2.06 10.89
CA TYR A 81 3.46 0.87 10.23
C TYR A 81 3.86 -0.37 11.02
N ASP A 82 2.88 -1.03 11.61
CA ASP A 82 3.08 -2.30 12.33
C ASP A 82 2.83 -3.48 11.38
N SER A 83 3.89 -4.06 10.83
CA SER A 83 3.80 -5.24 9.96
C SER A 83 3.30 -6.51 10.66
N THR A 84 3.22 -6.52 12.01
CA THR A 84 2.76 -7.65 12.82
C THR A 84 1.26 -7.60 13.12
N ALA A 85 0.61 -6.46 12.88
CA ALA A 85 -0.85 -6.31 12.92
C ALA A 85 -1.55 -6.83 11.65
N ASN A 86 -0.79 -7.34 10.68
CA ASN A 86 -1.35 -7.86 9.43
C ASN A 86 -1.90 -9.29 9.61
N SER A 87 -3.01 -9.59 8.94
CA SER A 87 -3.63 -10.93 8.85
C SER A 87 -2.70 -12.01 8.28
N ALA A 88 -1.60 -11.62 7.65
CA ALA A 88 -0.48 -12.50 7.31
C ALA A 88 0.38 -12.72 8.55
N GLN A 89 -0.15 -13.45 9.54
CA GLN A 89 0.66 -14.02 10.61
C GLN A 89 1.91 -14.66 9.98
N LYS A 90 3.10 -14.33 10.52
CA LYS A 90 4.29 -15.17 10.30
C LYS A 90 3.83 -16.60 10.53
N VAL A 91 4.02 -17.45 9.51
CA VAL A 91 3.81 -18.89 9.58
C VAL A 91 4.18 -19.33 11.00
N PRO A 92 3.25 -19.93 11.77
CA PRO A 92 3.50 -20.21 13.17
C PRO A 92 4.85 -20.92 13.25
N THR A 93 5.75 -20.41 14.09
CA THR A 93 7.01 -21.09 14.38
C THR A 93 6.65 -22.52 14.73
N ARG A 94 7.08 -23.47 13.89
CA ARG A 94 6.89 -24.90 14.08
C ARG A 94 7.26 -25.20 15.54
N GLN A 95 6.26 -25.47 16.38
CA GLN A 95 6.48 -25.89 17.75
C GLN A 95 7.31 -27.19 17.67
N GLY A 96 8.54 -27.13 18.16
CA GLY A 96 9.43 -28.26 18.35
C GLY A 96 9.83 -28.30 19.81
#